data_AF-A0A7R9I0H3-F1
#
_entry.id   AF-A0A7R9I0H3-F1
#
_cell.length_a   1.000
_cell.length_b   1.000
_cell.length_c   1.000
_cell.angle_alpha   90.00
_cell.angle_beta   90.00
_cell.angle_gamma   90.00
#
_symmetry.space_group_name_H-M   'P 1'
#
loop_
_entity.id
_entity.type
_entity.pdbx_description
1 polymer ?
#
loop_
_entity_poly.entity_id
_entity_poly.type
_entity_poly.pdbx_seq_one_letter_code
_entity_poly.pdbx_strand_id
1 'polypeptide(L)'
;MQKENPLEKQESEAKEEVQSYKSLVAEANERINNAMKINDQKGHRMPAPDGTPDEMYRLMLRCWEYEPEKRPHFEQIFLVVDTLYGAQR
;
A
#
# COMPACT_ATOMS: atom_id res chain seq x y z
N MET A 1 22.89 -13.16 42.19
CA MET A 1 22.48 -12.93 40.80
C MET A 1 21.56 -14.06 40.42
N GLN A 2 20.25 -13.81 40.32
CA GLN A 2 19.31 -14.82 39.83
C GLN A 2 19.65 -15.04 38.35
N LYS A 3 19.97 -16.28 37.98
CA LYS A 3 20.17 -16.64 36.57
C LYS A 3 18.78 -16.70 35.94
N GLU A 4 18.55 -15.92 34.91
CA GLU A 4 17.28 -15.94 34.17
C GLU A 4 16.99 -17.35 33.66
N ASN A 5 15.73 -17.78 33.79
CA ASN A 5 15.27 -19.07 33.33
C ASN A 5 15.36 -19.12 31.79
N PRO A 6 15.95 -20.18 31.19
CA PRO A 6 16.05 -20.33 29.74
C PRO A 6 14.71 -20.18 29.00
N LEU A 7 13.59 -20.63 29.59
CA LEU A 7 12.28 -20.44 29.00
C LEU A 7 11.80 -18.98 29.03
N GLU A 8 12.03 -18.27 30.14
CA GLU A 8 11.65 -16.86 30.26
C GLU A 8 12.46 -15.99 29.29
N LYS A 9 13.74 -16.32 29.11
CA LYS A 9 14.61 -15.68 28.13
C LYS A 9 14.14 -15.90 26.69
N GLN A 10 13.77 -17.13 26.36
CA GLN A 10 13.24 -17.47 25.04
C GLN A 10 11.89 -16.78 24.77
N GLU A 11 11.05 -16.65 25.81
CA GLU A 11 9.78 -15.94 25.74
C GLU A 11 9.96 -14.42 25.59
N SER A 12 10.96 -13.83 26.26
CA SER A 12 11.30 -12.41 26.08
C SER A 12 11.85 -12.11 24.69
N GLU A 13 12.75 -12.96 24.18
CA GLU A 13 13.31 -12.85 22.83
C GLU A 13 12.21 -12.95 21.76
N ALA A 14 11.27 -13.89 21.90
CA ALA A 14 10.12 -14.02 21.00
C ALA A 14 9.18 -12.79 21.06
N LYS A 15 8.99 -12.18 22.23
CA LYS A 15 8.19 -10.96 22.38
C LYS A 15 8.85 -9.76 21.71
N GLU A 16 10.18 -9.64 21.80
CA GLU A 16 10.95 -8.60 21.12
C GLU A 16 10.87 -8.73 19.60
N GLU A 17 10.99 -9.96 19.08
CA GLU A 17 10.85 -10.23 17.65
C GLU A 17 9.45 -9.87 17.15
N VAL A 18 8.40 -10.30 17.86
CA VAL A 18 7.01 -9.94 17.55
C VAL A 18 6.79 -8.43 17.60
N GLN A 19 7.41 -7.73 18.55
CA GLN A 19 7.31 -6.27 18.66
C GLN A 19 8.01 -5.55 17.50
N SER A 20 9.14 -6.08 17.03
CA SER A 20 9.83 -5.60 15.83
C SER A 20 8.96 -5.76 14.58
N TYR A 21 8.40 -6.96 14.35
CA TYR A 21 7.50 -7.20 13.23
C TYR A 21 6.26 -6.29 13.25
N LYS A 22 5.64 -6.09 14.43
CA LYS A 22 4.49 -5.16 14.56
C LYS A 22 4.86 -3.74 14.17
N SER A 23 6.05 -3.29 14.55
CA SER A 23 6.54 -1.95 14.21
C SER A 23 6.78 -1.79 12.71
N LEU A 24 7.40 -2.80 12.07
CA LEU A 24 7.61 -2.82 10.62
C LEU A 24 6.27 -2.81 9.85
N VAL A 25 5.29 -3.59 10.29
CA VAL A 25 3.95 -3.62 9.69
C VAL A 25 3.24 -2.29 9.89
N ALA A 26 3.34 -1.68 11.07
CA ALA A 26 2.77 -0.36 11.33
C ALA A 26 3.39 0.71 10.42
N GLU A 27 4.72 0.70 10.23
CA GLU A 27 5.42 1.62 9.34
C GLU A 27 5.02 1.38 7.87
N ALA A 28 4.93 0.13 7.43
CA ALA A 28 4.46 -0.21 6.08
C ALA A 28 3.01 0.27 5.85
N ASN A 29 2.13 0.06 6.84
CA ASN A 29 0.75 0.55 6.81
C ASN A 29 0.70 2.06 6.79
N GLU A 30 1.55 2.75 7.55
CA GLU A 30 1.62 4.21 7.54
C GLU A 30 2.13 4.72 6.19
N ARG A 31 3.13 4.08 5.58
CA ARG A 31 3.63 4.42 4.24
C ARG A 31 2.56 4.23 3.17
N ILE A 32 1.82 3.12 3.23
CA ILE A 32 0.66 2.88 2.36
C ILE A 32 -0.40 3.95 2.59
N ASN A 33 -0.76 4.22 3.84
CA ASN A 33 -1.76 5.23 4.20
C ASN A 33 -1.34 6.63 3.77
N ASN A 34 -0.05 6.99 3.90
CA ASN A 34 0.50 8.27 3.47
C ASN A 34 0.54 8.38 1.94
N ALA A 35 0.84 7.29 1.21
CA ALA A 35 0.71 7.24 -0.24
C ALA A 35 -0.76 7.34 -0.70
N MET A 36 -1.70 6.81 0.08
CA MET A 36 -3.14 6.97 -0.16
C MET A 36 -3.72 8.27 0.41
N LYS A 37 -2.93 9.04 1.19
CA LYS A 37 -3.40 10.21 1.91
C LYS A 37 -3.65 11.31 0.89
N ILE A 38 -4.93 11.42 0.53
CA ILE A 38 -5.53 12.56 -0.11
C ILE A 38 -5.00 13.81 0.60
N ASN A 39 -4.34 14.69 -0.15
CA ASN A 39 -3.82 15.92 0.44
C ASN A 39 -5.00 16.76 0.91
N ASP A 40 -5.10 16.92 2.23
CA ASP A 40 -5.88 17.87 3.02
C ASP A 40 -7.20 18.35 2.44
N GLN A 41 -8.34 17.79 2.87
CA GLN A 41 -9.70 18.38 2.83
C GLN A 41 -10.20 18.99 1.49
N LYS A 42 -9.40 18.95 0.43
CA LYS A 42 -9.55 19.59 -0.89
C LYS A 42 -9.43 18.57 -2.03
N GLY A 43 -9.26 17.28 -1.72
CA GLY A 43 -9.39 16.19 -2.69
C GLY A 43 -8.21 15.99 -3.66
N HIS A 44 -7.05 16.61 -3.44
CA HIS A 44 -5.93 16.45 -4.37
C HIS A 44 -5.29 15.05 -4.25
N ARG A 45 -5.22 14.32 -5.37
CA ARG A 45 -4.55 13.02 -5.51
C ARG A 45 -3.06 13.22 -5.80
N MET A 46 -2.25 12.20 -5.50
CA MET A 46 -0.82 12.23 -5.83
C MET A 46 -0.62 12.47 -7.32
N PRO A 47 0.39 13.28 -7.72
CA PRO A 47 0.73 13.46 -9.13
C PRO A 47 1.21 12.14 -9.75
N ALA A 48 1.20 12.08 -11.08
CA ALA A 48 1.73 10.94 -11.82
C ALA A 48 3.23 10.75 -11.51
N PRO A 49 3.69 9.53 -11.22
CA PRO A 49 5.11 9.24 -11.15
C PRO A 49 5.80 9.46 -12.51
N ASP A 50 7.08 9.79 -12.50
CA ASP A 50 7.88 9.99 -13.71
C ASP A 50 7.85 8.75 -14.61
N GLY A 51 7.66 8.95 -15.92
CA GLY A 51 7.58 7.87 -16.91
C GLY A 51 6.26 7.10 -16.93
N THR A 52 5.26 7.51 -16.14
CA THR A 52 3.93 6.91 -16.17
C THR A 52 3.14 7.39 -17.39
N PRO A 53 2.58 6.50 -18.24
CA PRO A 53 1.69 6.90 -19.32
C PRO A 53 0.43 7.61 -18.81
N ASP A 54 -0.03 8.63 -19.52
CA ASP A 54 -1.22 9.42 -19.13
C ASP A 54 -2.47 8.55 -18.94
N GLU A 55 -2.67 7.53 -19.79
CA GLU A 55 -3.75 6.56 -19.65
C GLU A 55 -3.65 5.73 -18.36
N MET A 56 -2.43 5.36 -17.94
CA MET A 56 -2.22 4.66 -16.66
C MET A 56 -2.56 5.58 -15.50
N TYR A 57 -2.14 6.84 -15.54
CA TYR A 57 -2.48 7.80 -14.50
C TYR A 57 -3.99 8.07 -14.42
N ARG A 58 -4.69 8.14 -15.56
CA ARG A 58 -6.15 8.22 -15.61
C ARG A 58 -6.83 6.99 -15.00
N LEU A 59 -6.29 5.79 -15.23
CA LEU A 59 -6.78 4.57 -14.59
C LEU A 59 -6.61 4.65 -13.06
N MET A 60 -5.44 5.09 -12.59
CA MET A 60 -5.20 5.25 -11.15
C MET A 60 -6.17 6.24 -10.50
N LEU A 61 -6.44 7.38 -11.15
CA LEU A 61 -7.43 8.35 -10.66
C LEU A 61 -8.84 7.73 -10.53
N ARG A 62 -9.26 6.90 -11.50
CA ARG A 62 -10.54 6.17 -11.42
C ARG A 62 -10.58 5.15 -10.28
N CYS A 63 -9.47 4.46 -10.02
CA CYS A 63 -9.34 3.58 -8.86
C CYS A 63 -9.43 4.34 -7.52
N TRP A 64 -9.10 5.63 -7.53
CA TRP A 64 -9.16 6.53 -6.37
C TRP A 64 -10.42 7.39 -6.32
N GLU A 65 -11.50 7.01 -7.01
CA GLU A 65 -12.80 7.66 -6.87
C GLU A 65 -13.26 7.66 -5.40
N TYR A 66 -13.85 8.79 -4.98
CA TYR A 66 -14.31 8.97 -3.61
C TYR A 66 -15.45 7.99 -3.29
N GLU A 67 -16.45 7.96 -4.18
CA GLU A 67 -17.56 7.01 -4.13
C GLU A 67 -17.06 5.62 -4.56
N PRO A 68 -17.10 4.61 -3.67
CA PRO A 68 -16.64 3.26 -3.98
C PRO A 68 -17.32 2.65 -5.21
N GLU A 69 -18.58 2.99 -5.45
CA GLU A 69 -19.41 2.50 -6.55
C GLU A 69 -18.95 3.03 -7.91
N LYS A 70 -18.21 4.14 -7.94
CA LYS A 70 -17.62 4.71 -9.15
C LYS A 70 -16.27 4.10 -9.52
N ARG A 71 -15.66 3.33 -8.62
CA ARG A 71 -14.38 2.66 -8.88
C ARG A 71 -14.57 1.53 -9.90
N PRO A 72 -13.60 1.33 -10.80
CA PRO A 72 -13.69 0.26 -11.79
C PRO A 72 -13.62 -1.12 -11.13
N HIS A 73 -14.35 -2.09 -11.71
CA HIS A 73 -14.18 -3.49 -11.36
C HIS A 73 -12.84 -4.03 -11.89
N PHE A 74 -12.33 -5.09 -11.28
CA PHE A 74 -11.06 -5.72 -11.67
C PHE A 74 -10.98 -6.06 -13.16
N GLU A 75 -12.05 -6.54 -13.77
CA GLU A 75 -12.09 -6.84 -15.22
C GLU A 75 -11.81 -5.59 -16.07
N GLN A 76 -12.34 -4.44 -15.68
CA GLN A 76 -12.13 -3.17 -16.38
C GLN A 76 -10.69 -2.68 -16.21
N ILE A 77 -10.13 -2.84 -15.01
CA ILE A 77 -8.72 -2.50 -14.73
C ILE A 77 -7.82 -3.37 -15.61
N PHE A 78 -8.05 -4.69 -15.61
CA PHE A 78 -7.29 -5.64 -16.41
C PHE A 78 -7.34 -5.29 -17.90
N LEU A 79 -8.53 -5.03 -18.44
CA LEU A 79 -8.69 -4.68 -19.86
C LEU A 79 -7.87 -3.43 -20.23
N VAL A 80 -7.89 -2.39 -19.41
CA VAL A 80 -7.11 -1.17 -19.67
C VAL A 80 -5.61 -1.46 -19.61
N VAL A 81 -5.14 -2.18 -18.58
CA VAL A 81 -3.72 -2.52 -18.43
C VAL A 81 -3.24 -3.40 -19.59
N ASP A 82 -4.00 -4.42 -19.97
CA ASP A 82 -3.65 -5.29 -21.10
C ASP A 82 -3.71 -4.52 -22.42
N THR A 83 -4.60 -3.55 -22.59
CA THR A 83 -4.59 -2.69 -23.78
C THR A 83 -3.32 -1.83 -23.85
N LEU A 84 -2.90 -1.26 -22.72
CA LEU A 84 -1.74 -0.35 -22.67
C LEU A 84 -0.40 -1.06 -22.88
N TYR A 85 -0.25 -2.29 -22.36
CA TYR A 85 1.02 -3.02 -22.41
C TYR A 85 0.98 -4.27 -23.29
N GLY A 86 -0.20 -4.77 -23.64
CA GLY A 86 -0.38 -5.90 -24.56
C GLY A 86 -0.08 -5.53 -26.01
N ALA A 87 -0.18 -4.25 -26.39
CA ALA A 87 0.26 -3.74 -27.69
C ALA A 87 1.79 -3.75 -27.88
N GLN A 88 2.56 -4.07 -26.82
CA GLN A 88 4.02 -4.19 -26.84
C GLN A 88 4.51 -5.65 -26.91
N ARG A 89 3.59 -6.62 -27.04
CA ARG A 89 3.90 -8.04 -27.22
C ARG A 89 4.17 -8.40 -28.67
#